data_AF-A0A7S4SEA4-F1
#
_entry.id   AF-A0A7S4SEA4-F1
#
_cell.length_a   1.000
_cell.length_b   1.000
_cell.length_c   1.000
_cell.angle_alpha   90.00
_cell.angle_beta   90.00
_cell.angle_gamma   90.00
#
_symmetry.space_group_name_H-M   'P 1'
#
loop_
_entity.id
_entity.type
_entity.pdbx_description
1 polymer ?
#
loop_
_entity_poly.entity_id
_entity_poly.type
_entity_poly.pdbx_seq_one_letter_code
_entity_poly.pdbx_strand_id
1 'polypeptide(L)'
;MSFQYNMNSLDKCLDSMDPIEKMYDGILADVRSFGDTVTSDQLRAGEQVAVMDRLVSLDTYPLLCQAAKAAGFVIDSARLTGLSYCATLQRQANDEQHNAARLRSELAGKKQRREILELEAEERRLKIEQDAELEQRQAEIRAKLEEESHELKEAALERKLALNKREIEAKREAMKGEDAATIQFLTALNNMGVDMTAFMCTAGGMKVASSVLSQAASLQKGNCKEEHTIKGVINAPKIKTEDNSVDIAWSST
;
A
#
# COMPACT_ATOMS: atom_id res chain seq x y z
N MET A 1 -10.78 56.18 37.70
CA MET A 1 -9.86 55.95 38.82
C MET A 1 -10.32 56.80 39.99
N SER A 2 -10.27 56.30 41.21
CA SER A 2 -10.69 57.04 42.40
C SER A 2 -9.62 56.96 43.48
N PHE A 3 -9.31 58.09 44.12
CA PHE A 3 -8.33 58.17 45.19
C PHE A 3 -9.04 58.50 46.52
N GLN A 4 -8.60 57.85 47.59
CA GLN A 4 -8.94 58.23 48.96
C GLN A 4 -7.81 59.08 49.51
N TYR A 5 -8.15 60.22 50.08
CA TYR A 5 -7.17 61.14 50.65
C TYR A 5 -7.70 61.76 51.93
N ASN A 6 -6.76 62.11 52.81
CA ASN A 6 -6.97 62.79 54.07
C ASN A 6 -6.18 64.10 54.11
N MET A 7 -6.78 65.14 54.69
CA MET A 7 -6.10 66.41 54.92
C MET A 7 -5.30 66.34 56.22
N ASN A 8 -3.99 66.58 56.14
CA ASN A 8 -3.08 66.54 57.27
C ASN A 8 -2.71 67.94 57.79
N SER A 9 -2.71 68.95 56.92
CA SER A 9 -2.39 70.33 57.31
C SER A 9 -3.23 71.33 56.52
N LEU A 10 -4.09 72.05 57.26
CA LEU A 10 -4.94 73.09 56.70
C LEU A 10 -4.11 74.30 56.21
N ASP A 11 -3.07 74.68 56.95
CA ASP A 11 -2.23 75.85 56.62
C ASP A 11 -1.56 75.69 55.25
N LYS A 12 -0.96 74.52 54.99
CA LYS A 12 -0.37 74.20 53.68
C LYS A 12 -1.37 74.18 52.54
N CYS A 13 -2.61 73.82 52.84
CA CYS A 13 -3.70 73.82 51.86
C CYS A 13 -4.11 75.26 51.52
N LEU A 14 -4.16 76.15 52.51
CA LEU A 14 -4.50 77.56 52.32
C LEU A 14 -3.37 78.34 51.61
N ASP A 15 -2.11 77.96 51.85
CA ASP A 15 -0.95 78.56 51.17
C ASP A 15 -0.81 78.12 49.70
N SER A 16 -1.46 77.02 49.30
CA SER A 16 -1.45 76.55 47.91
C SER A 16 -2.57 77.21 47.11
N MET A 17 -2.21 77.97 46.07
CA MET A 17 -3.16 78.60 45.14
C MET A 17 -4.26 77.67 44.62
N ASP A 18 -3.88 76.48 44.12
CA ASP A 18 -4.82 75.42 43.74
C ASP A 18 -4.18 74.04 44.02
N PRO A 19 -4.52 73.39 45.13
CA PRO A 19 -3.99 72.06 45.45
C PRO A 19 -4.58 70.95 44.58
N ILE A 20 -5.80 71.12 44.05
CA ILE A 20 -6.50 70.10 43.26
C ILE A 20 -5.86 70.02 41.87
N GLU A 21 -5.61 71.18 41.23
CA GLU A 21 -4.96 71.24 39.92
C GLU A 21 -3.56 70.62 39.96
N LYS A 22 -2.75 70.96 40.98
CA LYS A 22 -1.40 70.37 41.15
C LYS A 22 -1.43 68.86 41.34
N MET A 23 -2.41 68.34 42.09
CA MET A 23 -2.58 66.90 42.25
C MET A 23 -3.03 66.24 40.93
N TYR A 24 -3.91 66.90 40.18
CA TYR A 24 -4.35 66.43 38.87
C TYR A 24 -3.20 66.35 37.86
N ASP A 25 -2.35 67.38 37.81
CA ASP A 25 -1.16 67.38 36.96
C ASP A 25 -0.16 66.29 37.36
N GLY A 26 0.01 66.06 38.68
CA GLY A 26 0.80 64.95 39.20
C GLY A 26 0.27 63.59 38.72
N ILE A 27 -1.04 63.36 38.80
CA ILE A 27 -1.68 62.14 38.28
C ILE A 27 -1.41 61.99 36.78
N LEU A 28 -1.58 63.05 35.99
CA LEU A 28 -1.38 62.99 34.54
C LEU A 28 0.07 62.67 34.18
N ALA A 29 1.03 63.26 34.88
CA ALA A 29 2.46 63.00 34.66
C ALA A 29 2.83 61.55 35.01
N ASP A 30 2.36 61.06 36.17
CA ASP A 30 2.58 59.69 36.62
C ASP A 30 1.92 58.66 35.69
N VAL A 31 0.66 58.89 35.27
CA VAL A 31 -0.05 57.99 34.33
C VAL A 31 0.64 57.94 32.97
N ARG A 32 1.15 59.07 32.47
CA ARG A 32 1.92 59.10 31.22
C ARG A 32 3.23 58.33 31.36
N SER A 33 3.99 58.61 32.42
CA SER A 33 5.24 57.89 32.69
C SER A 33 5.01 56.39 32.83
N PHE A 34 3.92 55.99 33.50
CA PHE A 34 3.54 54.59 33.59
C PHE A 34 3.18 54.01 32.21
N GLY A 35 2.38 54.73 31.42
CA GLY A 35 2.00 54.33 30.06
C GLY A 35 3.22 54.09 29.16
N ASP A 36 4.26 54.91 29.27
CA ASP A 36 5.50 54.75 28.51
C ASP A 36 6.31 53.50 28.91
N THR A 37 6.12 53.00 30.13
CA THR A 37 6.77 51.77 30.62
C THR A 37 6.00 50.49 30.27
N VAL A 38 4.71 50.61 29.92
CA VAL A 38 3.86 49.45 29.63
C VAL A 38 3.85 49.17 28.14
N THR A 39 4.29 47.98 27.77
CA THR A 39 4.30 47.55 26.37
C THR A 39 2.96 46.94 25.96
N SER A 40 2.69 46.94 24.65
CA SER A 40 1.50 46.31 24.07
C SER A 40 1.40 44.81 24.44
N ASP A 41 2.53 44.13 24.55
CA ASP A 41 2.58 42.70 24.90
C ASP A 41 2.17 42.44 26.36
N GLN A 42 2.53 43.33 27.28
CA GLN A 42 2.11 43.25 28.70
C GLN A 42 0.61 43.51 28.88
N LEU A 43 -0.02 44.21 27.93
CA LEU A 43 -1.46 44.41 27.89
C LEU A 43 -2.20 43.23 27.25
N ARG A 44 -1.49 42.27 26.64
CA ARG A 44 -2.08 41.05 26.07
C ARG A 44 -2.32 39.98 27.14
N ALA A 45 -3.14 39.02 26.77
CA ALA A 45 -3.69 37.98 27.63
C ALA A 45 -2.60 37.25 28.43
N GLY A 46 -2.51 37.57 29.72
CA GLY A 46 -1.59 36.95 30.67
C GLY A 46 -1.07 37.94 31.72
N GLU A 47 -0.67 39.15 31.30
CA GLU A 47 0.00 40.13 32.17
C GLU A 47 -0.85 41.35 32.51
N GLN A 48 -2.05 41.45 31.93
CA GLN A 48 -2.99 42.54 32.19
C GLN A 48 -3.31 42.70 33.68
N VAL A 49 -3.42 41.60 34.42
CA VAL A 49 -3.66 41.61 35.87
C VAL A 49 -2.49 42.27 36.61
N ALA A 50 -1.25 41.94 36.24
CA ALA A 50 -0.06 42.54 36.84
C ALA A 50 0.06 44.04 36.52
N VAL A 51 -0.34 44.47 35.30
CA VAL A 51 -0.40 45.88 34.94
C VAL A 51 -1.47 46.62 35.77
N MET A 52 -2.64 46.00 35.98
CA MET A 52 -3.69 46.56 36.83
C MET A 52 -3.25 46.66 38.29
N ASP A 53 -2.57 45.64 38.83
CA ASP A 53 -2.07 45.66 40.20
C ASP A 53 -1.03 46.77 40.40
N ARG A 54 -0.16 46.99 39.41
CA ARG A 54 0.78 48.13 39.41
C ARG A 54 0.06 49.47 39.36
N LEU A 55 -0.98 49.62 38.55
CA LEU A 55 -1.81 50.84 38.50
C LEU A 55 -2.58 51.12 39.80
N VAL A 56 -2.79 50.11 40.64
CA VAL A 56 -3.43 50.30 41.95
C VAL A 56 -2.42 50.70 43.02
N SER A 57 -1.13 50.37 42.85
CA SER A 57 -0.09 50.75 43.81
C SER A 57 0.15 52.26 43.83
N LEU A 58 0.27 52.82 45.04
CA LEU A 58 0.65 54.22 45.25
C LEU A 58 2.08 54.52 44.77
N ASP A 59 2.94 53.50 44.69
CA ASP A 59 4.32 53.66 44.19
C ASP A 59 4.37 54.07 42.72
N THR A 60 3.29 53.82 41.98
CA THR A 60 3.13 54.26 40.58
C THR A 60 2.84 55.76 40.47
N TYR A 61 2.52 56.42 41.59
CA TYR A 61 2.11 57.82 41.64
C TYR A 61 3.02 58.71 42.52
N PRO A 62 4.34 58.74 42.26
CA PRO A 62 5.27 59.51 43.08
C PRO A 62 5.05 61.03 42.98
N LEU A 63 4.75 61.57 41.79
CA LEU A 63 4.57 63.01 41.60
C LEU A 63 3.27 63.48 42.24
N LEU A 64 2.20 62.70 42.13
CA LEU A 64 0.95 62.93 42.85
C LEU A 64 1.17 62.93 44.37
N CYS A 65 1.90 61.95 44.91
CA CYS A 65 2.18 61.89 46.34
C CYS A 65 3.00 63.10 46.82
N GLN A 66 3.94 63.57 46.00
CA GLN A 66 4.71 64.78 46.29
C GLN A 66 3.84 66.04 46.26
N ALA A 67 3.00 66.20 45.23
CA ALA A 67 2.08 67.32 45.09
C ALA A 67 1.06 67.37 46.24
N ALA A 68 0.48 66.22 46.59
CA ALA A 68 -0.45 66.09 47.72
C ALA A 68 0.21 66.51 49.05
N LYS A 69 1.41 66.00 49.33
CA LYS A 69 2.15 66.35 50.56
C LYS A 69 2.51 67.83 50.64
N ALA A 70 2.88 68.45 49.51
CA ALA A 70 3.16 69.88 49.44
C ALA A 70 1.91 70.73 49.73
N ALA A 71 0.75 70.26 49.28
CA ALA A 71 -0.55 70.88 49.52
C ALA A 71 -1.19 70.54 50.87
N GLY A 72 -0.55 69.73 51.72
CA GLY A 72 -1.08 69.35 53.03
C GLY A 72 -2.03 68.15 53.03
N PHE A 73 -2.09 67.38 51.95
CA PHE A 73 -2.87 66.14 51.82
C PHE A 73 -1.99 64.88 51.90
N VAL A 74 -2.60 63.77 52.28
CA VAL A 74 -2.04 62.42 52.23
C VAL A 74 -3.01 61.53 51.47
N ILE A 75 -2.50 60.73 50.54
CA ILE A 75 -3.31 59.79 49.75
C ILE A 75 -3.20 58.43 50.40
N ASP A 76 -4.32 57.87 50.83
CA ASP A 76 -4.38 56.62 51.57
C ASP A 76 -4.47 55.41 50.64
N SER A 77 -5.27 55.53 49.57
CA SER A 77 -5.42 54.45 48.60
C SER A 77 -5.85 54.95 47.23
N ALA A 78 -5.47 54.17 46.22
CA ALA A 78 -5.89 54.33 44.84
C ALA A 78 -6.75 53.13 44.43
N ARG A 79 -7.83 53.37 43.69
CA ARG A 79 -8.67 52.31 43.13
C ARG A 79 -8.89 52.53 41.64
N LEU A 80 -8.58 51.50 40.87
CA LEU A 80 -8.87 51.47 39.44
C LEU A 80 -10.37 51.18 39.25
N THR A 81 -11.09 52.11 38.61
CA THR A 81 -12.54 51.96 38.35
C THR A 81 -12.80 51.15 37.09
N GLY A 82 -11.90 51.23 36.11
CA GLY A 82 -11.99 50.56 34.83
C GLY A 82 -10.80 50.93 33.95
N LEU A 83 -10.44 50.00 33.08
CA LEU A 83 -9.44 50.20 32.03
C LEU A 83 -10.14 49.92 30.70
N SER A 84 -10.09 50.88 29.79
CA SER A 84 -10.59 50.71 28.43
C SER A 84 -9.47 50.91 27.43
N TYR A 85 -9.51 50.14 26.36
CA TYR A 85 -8.62 50.30 25.23
C TYR A 85 -9.16 51.37 24.29
N CYS A 86 -8.28 52.04 23.55
CA CYS A 86 -8.73 52.85 22.42
C CYS A 86 -9.31 51.92 21.34
N ALA A 87 -10.29 52.41 20.59
CA ALA A 87 -11.00 51.63 19.57
C ALA A 87 -10.04 51.00 18.54
N THR A 88 -8.96 51.71 18.20
CA THR A 88 -7.93 51.22 17.27
C THR A 88 -7.19 49.99 17.81
N LEU A 89 -6.73 50.05 19.06
CA LEU A 89 -6.00 48.94 19.69
C LEU A 89 -6.92 47.74 19.93
N GLN A 90 -8.16 47.99 20.34
CA GLN A 90 -9.17 46.94 20.49
C GLN A 90 -9.44 46.25 19.15
N ARG A 91 -9.55 47.01 18.06
CA ARG A 91 -9.73 46.46 16.71
C ARG A 91 -8.52 45.62 16.29
N GLN A 92 -7.30 46.11 16.48
CA GLN A 92 -6.07 45.35 16.19
C GLN A 92 -6.01 44.04 16.97
N ALA A 93 -6.33 44.07 18.27
CA ALA A 93 -6.37 42.87 19.09
C ALA A 93 -7.40 41.85 18.57
N ASN A 94 -8.60 42.32 18.18
CA ASN A 94 -9.64 41.47 17.61
C ASN A 94 -9.22 40.89 16.25
N ASP A 95 -8.63 41.71 15.37
CA ASP A 95 -8.18 41.29 14.04
C ASP A 95 -7.07 40.24 14.16
N GLU A 96 -6.14 40.41 15.09
CA GLU A 96 -5.10 39.42 15.36
C GLU A 96 -5.63 38.12 15.97
N GLN A 97 -6.57 38.20 16.93
CA GLN A 97 -7.24 37.00 17.45
C GLN A 97 -7.97 36.25 16.33
N HIS A 98 -8.64 36.99 15.45
CA HIS A 98 -9.33 36.42 14.29
C HIS A 98 -8.36 35.76 13.31
N ASN A 99 -7.25 36.44 12.98
CA ASN A 99 -6.20 35.91 12.11
C ASN A 99 -5.51 34.68 12.72
N ALA A 100 -5.22 34.70 14.02
CA ALA A 100 -4.64 33.56 14.73
C ALA A 100 -5.60 32.36 14.72
N ALA A 101 -6.90 32.59 14.94
CA ALA A 101 -7.91 31.54 14.84
C ALA A 101 -8.02 30.98 13.42
N ARG A 102 -7.99 31.85 12.40
CA ARG A 102 -7.99 31.44 10.98
C ARG A 102 -6.77 30.58 10.65
N LEU A 103 -5.57 31.01 11.02
CA LEU A 103 -4.33 30.27 10.80
C LEU A 103 -4.35 28.91 11.51
N ARG A 104 -4.84 28.84 12.75
CA ARG A 104 -5.00 27.56 13.47
C ARG A 104 -5.97 26.62 12.74
N SER A 105 -7.08 27.15 12.23
CA SER A 105 -8.04 26.37 11.44
C SER A 105 -7.43 25.86 10.13
N GLU A 106 -6.71 26.70 9.40
CA GLU A 106 -6.02 26.31 8.16
C GLU A 106 -4.95 25.24 8.41
N LEU A 107 -4.17 25.38 9.49
CA LEU A 107 -3.17 24.39 9.88
C LEU A 107 -3.81 23.06 10.26
N ALA A 108 -4.90 23.09 11.02
CA ALA A 108 -5.66 21.89 11.37
C ALA A 108 -6.20 21.20 10.10
N GLY A 109 -6.78 21.97 9.17
CA GLY A 109 -7.27 21.45 7.90
C GLY A 109 -6.16 20.86 7.03
N LYS A 110 -4.98 21.51 6.95
CA LYS A 110 -3.81 20.96 6.23
C LYS A 110 -3.29 19.69 6.88
N LYS A 111 -3.27 19.61 8.22
CA LYS A 111 -2.84 18.42 8.96
C LYS A 111 -3.77 17.23 8.68
N GLN A 112 -5.09 17.44 8.77
CA GLN A 112 -6.08 16.41 8.46
C GLN A 112 -5.95 15.90 7.02
N ARG A 113 -5.75 16.81 6.05
CA ARG A 113 -5.54 16.40 4.65
C ARG A 113 -4.29 15.54 4.45
N ARG A 114 -3.20 15.84 5.16
CA ARG A 114 -1.98 15.02 5.10
C ARG A 114 -2.22 13.63 5.66
N GLU A 115 -2.89 13.54 6.79
CA GLU A 115 -3.24 12.26 7.43
C GLU A 115 -4.12 11.40 6.51
N ILE A 116 -5.11 11.99 5.84
CA ILE A 116 -5.93 11.27 4.85
C ILE A 116 -5.08 10.75 3.69
N LEU A 117 -4.19 11.57 3.13
CA LEU A 117 -3.32 11.15 2.03
C LEU A 117 -2.33 10.04 2.43
N GLU A 118 -1.84 10.06 3.66
CA GLU A 118 -1.00 9.01 4.23
C GLU A 118 -1.76 7.69 4.34
N LEU A 119 -2.98 7.72 4.90
CA LEU A 119 -3.85 6.54 4.98
C LEU A 119 -4.21 5.99 3.60
N GLU A 120 -4.54 6.84 2.63
CA GLU A 120 -4.83 6.42 1.25
C GLU A 120 -3.59 5.82 0.54
N ALA A 121 -2.39 6.27 0.90
CA ALA A 121 -1.16 5.70 0.37
C ALA A 121 -0.87 4.32 1.00
N GLU A 122 -1.12 4.15 2.30
CA GLU A 122 -1.02 2.87 2.99
C GLU A 122 -2.04 1.85 2.47
N GLU A 123 -3.29 2.24 2.28
CA GLU A 123 -4.33 1.37 1.72
C GLU A 123 -3.95 0.90 0.30
N ARG A 124 -3.43 1.81 -0.53
CA ARG A 124 -2.94 1.46 -1.86
C ARG A 124 -1.78 0.46 -1.82
N ARG A 125 -0.84 0.63 -0.88
CA ARG A 125 0.28 -0.31 -0.70
C ARG A 125 -0.23 -1.69 -0.28
N LEU A 126 -1.12 -1.74 0.70
CA LEU A 126 -1.72 -2.98 1.17
C LEU A 126 -2.47 -3.71 0.05
N LYS A 127 -3.21 -2.96 -0.77
CA LYS A 127 -3.93 -3.54 -1.91
C LYS A 127 -2.98 -4.15 -2.94
N ILE A 128 -1.88 -3.46 -3.28
CA ILE A 128 -0.86 -3.99 -4.21
C ILE A 128 -0.22 -5.26 -3.64
N GLU A 129 0.07 -5.28 -2.34
CA GLU A 129 0.63 -6.46 -1.67
C GLU A 129 -0.33 -7.65 -1.69
N GLN A 130 -1.62 -7.41 -1.40
CA GLN A 130 -2.67 -8.44 -1.48
C GLN A 130 -2.85 -8.96 -2.91
N ASP A 131 -2.88 -8.07 -3.91
CA ASP A 131 -3.01 -8.47 -5.32
C ASP A 131 -1.80 -9.32 -5.76
N ALA A 132 -0.59 -8.94 -5.37
CA ALA A 132 0.62 -9.70 -5.64
C ALA A 132 0.63 -11.07 -4.95
N GLU A 133 0.17 -11.15 -3.70
CA GLU A 133 0.05 -12.43 -2.97
C GLU A 133 -0.98 -13.36 -3.64
N LEU A 134 -2.13 -12.80 -4.07
CA LEU A 134 -3.13 -13.57 -4.80
C LEU A 134 -2.60 -14.08 -6.13
N GLU A 135 -1.86 -13.27 -6.87
CA GLU A 135 -1.24 -13.67 -8.14
C GLU A 135 -0.21 -14.78 -7.92
N GLN A 136 0.64 -14.68 -6.90
CA GLN A 136 1.60 -15.73 -6.55
C GLN A 136 0.92 -17.05 -6.21
N ARG A 137 -0.14 -17.02 -5.39
CA ARG A 137 -0.93 -18.22 -5.06
C ARG A 137 -1.59 -18.82 -6.30
N GLN A 138 -2.13 -18.00 -7.20
CA GLN A 138 -2.71 -18.48 -8.45
C GLN A 138 -1.65 -19.14 -9.36
N ALA A 139 -0.45 -18.54 -9.46
CA ALA A 139 0.65 -19.12 -10.22
C ALA A 139 1.09 -20.46 -9.64
N GLU A 140 1.20 -20.58 -8.31
CA GLU A 140 1.55 -21.82 -7.63
C GLU A 140 0.52 -22.93 -7.89
N ILE A 141 -0.78 -22.61 -7.78
CA ILE A 141 -1.85 -23.57 -8.08
C ILE A 141 -1.80 -24.02 -9.54
N ARG A 142 -1.57 -23.09 -10.48
CA ARG A 142 -1.44 -23.43 -11.90
C ARG A 142 -0.25 -24.35 -12.17
N ALA A 143 0.91 -24.06 -11.57
CA ALA A 143 2.10 -24.90 -11.70
C ALA A 143 1.84 -26.33 -11.19
N LYS A 144 1.20 -26.48 -10.02
CA LYS A 144 0.83 -27.80 -9.47
C LYS A 144 -0.15 -28.55 -10.39
N LEU A 145 -1.16 -27.85 -10.92
CA LEU A 145 -2.12 -28.44 -11.85
C LEU A 145 -1.45 -28.91 -13.15
N GLU A 146 -0.49 -28.13 -13.67
CA GLU A 146 0.28 -28.50 -14.85
C GLU A 146 1.14 -29.74 -14.59
N GLU A 147 1.80 -29.82 -13.44
CA GLU A 147 2.58 -30.97 -12.99
C GLU A 147 1.71 -32.23 -12.88
N GLU A 148 0.59 -32.17 -12.16
CA GLU A 148 -0.37 -33.28 -12.07
C GLU A 148 -0.90 -33.72 -13.44
N SER A 149 -1.17 -32.75 -14.34
CA SER A 149 -1.62 -33.04 -15.70
C SER A 149 -0.53 -33.75 -16.52
N HIS A 150 0.73 -33.44 -16.27
CA HIS A 150 1.87 -34.05 -16.93
C HIS A 150 2.05 -35.49 -16.45
N GLU A 151 2.05 -35.71 -15.14
CA GLU A 151 2.12 -37.03 -14.53
C GLU A 151 1.00 -37.95 -15.03
N LEU A 152 -0.23 -37.44 -15.13
CA LEU A 152 -1.35 -38.21 -15.68
C LEU A 152 -1.14 -38.60 -17.16
N LYS A 153 -0.56 -37.71 -17.97
CA LYS A 153 -0.24 -38.00 -19.37
C LYS A 153 0.86 -39.04 -19.48
N GLU A 154 1.90 -38.94 -18.66
CA GLU A 154 2.98 -39.93 -18.61
C GLU A 154 2.45 -41.31 -18.20
N ALA A 155 1.66 -41.38 -17.13
CA ALA A 155 1.03 -42.62 -16.69
C ALA A 155 0.10 -43.21 -17.77
N ALA A 156 -0.63 -42.38 -18.51
CA ALA A 156 -1.47 -42.83 -19.62
C ALA A 156 -0.64 -43.37 -20.80
N LEU A 157 0.48 -42.73 -21.13
CA LEU A 157 1.41 -43.19 -22.17
C LEU A 157 2.09 -44.50 -21.77
N GLU A 158 2.52 -44.63 -20.52
CA GLU A 158 3.12 -45.86 -20.01
C GLU A 158 2.15 -47.04 -20.07
N ARG A 159 0.89 -46.82 -19.65
CA ARG A 159 -0.18 -47.83 -19.79
C ARG A 159 -0.39 -48.25 -21.25
N LYS A 160 -0.41 -47.30 -22.18
CA LYS A 160 -0.52 -47.59 -23.63
C LYS A 160 0.67 -48.39 -24.14
N LEU A 161 1.89 -48.04 -23.73
CA LEU A 161 3.09 -48.79 -24.10
C LEU A 161 3.06 -50.21 -23.53
N ALA A 162 2.62 -50.38 -22.29
CA ALA A 162 2.48 -51.69 -21.66
C ALA A 162 1.43 -52.58 -22.36
N LEU A 163 0.27 -52.00 -22.73
CA LEU A 163 -0.75 -52.70 -23.51
C LEU A 163 -0.22 -53.09 -24.90
N ASN A 164 0.42 -52.16 -25.62
CA ASN A 164 1.02 -52.45 -26.92
C ASN A 164 2.08 -53.55 -26.84
N LYS A 165 2.92 -53.57 -25.81
CA LYS A 165 3.89 -54.66 -25.57
C LYS A 165 3.18 -56.01 -25.41
N ARG A 166 2.15 -56.06 -24.56
CA ARG A 166 1.34 -57.28 -24.37
C ARG A 166 0.66 -57.73 -25.66
N GLU A 167 0.13 -56.81 -26.45
CA GLU A 167 -0.48 -57.13 -27.75
C GLU A 167 0.54 -57.69 -28.74
N ILE A 168 1.75 -57.13 -28.80
CA ILE A 168 2.83 -57.62 -29.66
C ILE A 168 3.29 -59.00 -29.20
N GLU A 169 3.44 -59.22 -27.89
CA GLU A 169 3.79 -60.52 -27.31
C GLU A 169 2.71 -61.57 -27.62
N ALA A 170 1.44 -61.25 -27.39
CA ALA A 170 0.32 -62.14 -27.73
C ALA A 170 0.27 -62.46 -29.23
N LYS A 171 0.51 -61.47 -30.11
CA LYS A 171 0.62 -61.69 -31.56
C LYS A 171 1.80 -62.59 -31.91
N ARG A 172 2.96 -62.42 -31.26
CA ARG A 172 4.13 -63.29 -31.46
C ARG A 172 3.85 -64.71 -30.98
N GLU A 173 3.17 -64.89 -29.86
CA GLU A 173 2.77 -66.22 -29.37
C GLU A 173 1.76 -66.90 -30.30
N ALA A 174 0.78 -66.15 -30.81
CA ALA A 174 -0.16 -66.66 -31.82
C ALA A 174 0.58 -67.10 -33.09
N MET A 175 1.50 -66.27 -33.61
CA MET A 175 2.34 -66.63 -34.76
C MET A 175 3.19 -67.87 -34.48
N LYS A 176 3.80 -67.98 -33.29
CA LYS A 176 4.55 -69.19 -32.90
C LYS A 176 3.66 -70.44 -32.86
N GLY A 177 2.40 -70.31 -32.45
CA GLY A 177 1.42 -71.39 -32.46
C GLY A 177 1.08 -71.86 -33.88
N GLU A 178 0.84 -70.92 -34.79
CA GLU A 178 0.62 -71.18 -36.23
C GLU A 178 1.86 -71.83 -36.87
N ASP A 179 3.04 -71.28 -36.60
CA ASP A 179 4.33 -71.82 -37.08
C ASP A 179 4.60 -73.21 -36.49
N ALA A 180 4.28 -73.47 -35.23
CA ALA A 180 4.43 -74.79 -34.62
C ALA A 180 3.50 -75.83 -35.26
N ALA A 181 2.26 -75.46 -35.57
CA ALA A 181 1.31 -76.34 -36.27
C ALA A 181 1.80 -76.70 -37.68
N THR A 182 2.37 -75.73 -38.41
CA THR A 182 2.96 -75.99 -39.73
C THR A 182 4.24 -76.81 -39.65
N ILE A 183 5.12 -76.56 -38.68
CA ILE A 183 6.30 -77.41 -38.42
C ILE A 183 5.88 -78.84 -38.09
N GLN A 184 4.87 -79.04 -37.24
CA GLN A 184 4.33 -80.36 -36.90
C GLN A 184 3.80 -81.10 -38.13
N PHE A 185 3.06 -80.40 -39.01
CA PHE A 185 2.58 -80.97 -40.27
C PHE A 185 3.75 -81.43 -41.16
N LEU A 186 4.78 -80.59 -41.33
CA LEU A 186 5.96 -80.91 -42.12
C LEU A 186 6.77 -82.07 -41.52
N THR A 187 6.91 -82.13 -40.19
CA THR A 187 7.59 -83.25 -39.52
C THR A 187 6.78 -84.54 -39.62
N ALA A 188 5.45 -84.49 -39.51
CA ALA A 188 4.59 -85.65 -39.69
C ALA A 188 4.69 -86.24 -41.10
N LEU A 189 4.73 -85.41 -42.14
CA LEU A 189 4.95 -85.85 -43.52
C LEU A 189 6.32 -86.52 -43.71
N ASN A 190 7.39 -85.92 -43.17
CA ASN A 190 8.73 -86.49 -43.23
C ASN A 190 8.81 -87.86 -42.51
N ASN A 191 8.16 -87.99 -41.35
CA ASN A 191 8.13 -89.25 -40.59
C ASN A 191 7.35 -90.38 -41.29
N MET A 192 6.42 -90.05 -42.20
CA MET A 192 5.72 -91.04 -43.03
C MET A 192 6.55 -91.54 -44.22
N GLY A 193 7.82 -91.13 -44.34
CA GLY A 193 8.71 -91.56 -45.41
C GLY A 193 8.35 -90.96 -46.77
N VAL A 194 7.61 -89.86 -46.78
CA VAL A 194 7.30 -89.11 -48.00
C VAL A 194 8.56 -88.35 -48.41
N ASP A 195 9.08 -88.61 -49.62
CA ASP A 195 10.16 -87.81 -50.19
C ASP A 195 9.65 -86.38 -50.41
N MET A 196 10.08 -85.47 -49.54
CA MET A 196 9.70 -84.06 -49.53
C MET A 196 9.95 -83.38 -50.88
N THR A 197 10.99 -83.81 -51.61
CA THR A 197 11.36 -83.25 -52.91
C THR A 197 10.34 -83.66 -53.97
N ALA A 198 9.96 -84.95 -53.99
CA ALA A 198 8.94 -85.46 -54.90
C ALA A 198 7.53 -84.95 -54.58
N PHE A 199 7.19 -84.83 -53.29
CA PHE A 199 5.92 -84.30 -52.83
C PHE A 199 5.74 -82.81 -53.17
N MET A 200 6.77 -81.99 -52.96
CA MET A 200 6.73 -80.57 -53.30
C MET A 200 6.75 -80.33 -54.81
N CYS A 201 7.29 -81.25 -55.63
CA CYS A 201 7.33 -81.13 -57.09
C CYS A 201 6.06 -81.68 -57.81
N THR A 202 5.14 -82.34 -57.10
CA THR A 202 3.86 -82.80 -57.69
C THR A 202 2.78 -81.74 -57.54
N ALA A 203 1.98 -81.53 -58.61
CA ALA A 203 0.93 -80.50 -58.63
C ALA A 203 -0.12 -80.65 -57.50
N GLY A 204 -0.34 -81.87 -57.01
CA GLY A 204 -1.22 -82.16 -55.87
C GLY A 204 -0.58 -81.83 -54.51
N GLY A 205 0.67 -82.24 -54.29
CA GLY A 205 1.39 -81.96 -53.04
C GLY A 205 1.66 -80.47 -52.85
N MET A 206 1.97 -79.74 -53.92
CA MET A 206 2.15 -78.28 -53.89
C MET A 206 0.86 -77.52 -53.53
N LYS A 207 -0.33 -78.01 -53.91
CA LYS A 207 -1.62 -77.41 -53.53
C LYS A 207 -1.95 -77.61 -52.04
N VAL A 208 -1.65 -78.78 -51.49
CA VAL A 208 -1.88 -79.10 -50.08
C VAL A 208 -0.83 -78.43 -49.19
N ALA A 209 0.43 -78.41 -49.62
CA ALA A 209 1.48 -77.69 -48.93
C ALA A 209 1.25 -76.17 -48.98
N SER A 210 0.79 -75.60 -50.10
CA SER A 210 0.55 -74.16 -50.19
C SER A 210 -0.62 -73.68 -49.33
N SER A 211 -1.67 -74.48 -49.12
CA SER A 211 -2.75 -74.11 -48.20
C SER A 211 -2.29 -74.07 -46.74
N VAL A 212 -1.37 -74.94 -46.34
CA VAL A 212 -0.80 -74.97 -44.98
C VAL A 212 0.32 -73.93 -44.82
N LEU A 213 1.19 -73.77 -45.82
CA LEU A 213 2.28 -72.79 -45.81
C LEU A 213 1.76 -71.34 -45.94
N SER A 214 0.61 -71.14 -46.57
CA SER A 214 -0.06 -69.82 -46.58
C SER A 214 -0.74 -69.49 -45.25
N GLN A 215 -0.88 -70.43 -44.33
CA GLN A 215 -1.33 -70.15 -42.96
C GLN A 215 -0.16 -69.81 -42.03
N ALA A 216 1.08 -70.17 -42.37
CA ALA A 216 2.27 -69.74 -41.63
C ALA A 216 2.58 -68.26 -41.92
N ALA A 217 2.19 -67.37 -41.02
CA ALA A 217 2.41 -65.94 -41.14
C ALA A 217 3.91 -65.57 -41.28
N SER A 218 4.82 -66.40 -40.75
CA SER A 218 6.27 -66.21 -40.85
C SER A 218 6.82 -66.40 -42.28
N LEU A 219 6.22 -67.28 -43.08
CA LEU A 219 6.66 -67.64 -44.43
C LEU A 219 6.05 -66.74 -45.52
N GLN A 220 5.02 -65.95 -45.18
CA GLN A 220 4.41 -64.98 -46.09
C GLN A 220 5.20 -63.65 -46.20
N LYS A 221 6.19 -63.41 -45.33
CA LYS A 221 6.99 -62.18 -45.33
C LYS A 221 8.11 -62.19 -46.39
N GLY A 222 7.71 -62.07 -47.65
CA GLY A 222 8.58 -61.67 -48.76
C GLY A 222 8.33 -60.24 -49.28
N ASN A 223 7.25 -59.57 -48.84
CA ASN A 223 6.88 -58.22 -49.28
C ASN A 223 6.86 -57.23 -48.09
N CYS A 224 8.01 -57.00 -47.46
CA CYS A 224 8.20 -55.87 -46.55
C CYS A 224 8.54 -54.62 -47.37
N LYS A 225 7.52 -53.88 -47.82
CA LYS A 225 7.68 -52.44 -48.08
C LYS A 225 7.65 -51.73 -46.73
N GLU A 226 8.82 -51.44 -46.18
CA GLU A 226 8.95 -50.53 -45.04
C GLU A 226 8.71 -49.09 -45.52
N GLU A 227 7.50 -48.58 -45.35
CA GLU A 227 7.24 -47.14 -45.32
C GLU A 227 7.13 -46.68 -43.86
N HIS A 228 8.28 -46.49 -43.21
CA HIS A 228 8.34 -45.72 -41.98
C HIS A 228 8.34 -44.22 -42.32
N THR A 229 7.14 -43.66 -42.56
CA THR A 229 6.95 -42.21 -42.55
C THR A 229 6.75 -41.77 -41.10
N ILE A 230 7.84 -41.46 -40.40
CA ILE A 230 7.79 -40.76 -39.12
C ILE A 230 7.48 -39.28 -39.41
N LYS A 231 6.19 -38.92 -39.48
CA LYS A 231 5.78 -37.51 -39.40
C LYS A 231 5.88 -37.07 -37.94
N GLY A 232 7.08 -36.61 -37.56
CA GLY A 232 7.29 -35.86 -36.32
C GLY A 232 6.56 -34.51 -36.43
N VAL A 233 5.38 -34.42 -35.83
CA VAL A 233 4.70 -33.14 -35.59
C VAL A 233 5.29 -32.56 -34.30
N ILE A 234 6.39 -31.83 -34.44
CA ILE A 234 6.86 -30.92 -33.40
C ILE A 234 6.10 -29.61 -33.59
N ASN A 235 4.94 -29.50 -32.94
CA ASN A 235 4.26 -28.22 -32.81
C ASN A 235 4.99 -27.42 -31.73
N ALA A 236 5.91 -26.55 -32.16
CA ALA A 236 6.51 -25.54 -31.29
C ALA A 236 5.43 -24.54 -30.85
N PRO A 237 5.26 -24.26 -29.55
CA PRO A 237 4.37 -23.19 -29.12
C PRO A 237 4.95 -21.84 -29.56
N LYS A 238 4.19 -21.11 -30.39
CA LYS A 238 4.43 -19.69 -30.66
C LYS A 238 4.18 -18.92 -29.36
N ILE A 239 5.25 -18.61 -28.64
CA ILE A 239 5.25 -17.60 -27.59
C ILE A 239 4.98 -16.27 -28.28
N LYS A 240 3.76 -15.75 -28.14
CA LYS A 240 3.46 -14.36 -28.44
C LYS A 240 4.08 -13.54 -27.31
N THR A 241 5.19 -12.89 -27.59
CA THR A 241 5.62 -11.72 -26.82
C THR A 241 4.59 -10.63 -27.05
N GLU A 242 3.71 -10.42 -26.09
CA GLU A 242 2.92 -9.20 -25.99
C GLU A 242 3.89 -8.08 -25.63
N ASP A 243 4.16 -7.22 -26.62
CA ASP A 243 4.74 -5.90 -26.41
C ASP A 243 3.78 -5.09 -25.52
N ASN A 244 4.00 -5.15 -24.21
CA ASN A 244 3.49 -4.16 -23.28
C ASN A 244 4.30 -2.87 -23.47
N SER A 245 3.87 -2.09 -24.45
CA SER A 245 4.20 -0.66 -24.57
C SER A 245 3.60 0.07 -23.37
N VAL A 246 4.40 0.24 -22.32
CA VAL A 246 4.09 1.16 -21.23
C VAL A 246 4.39 2.57 -21.74
N ASP A 247 3.36 3.24 -22.26
CA ASP A 247 3.37 4.69 -22.45
C ASP A 247 3.39 5.37 -21.07
N ILE A 248 4.60 5.68 -20.60
CA ILE A 248 4.81 6.55 -19.45
C ILE A 248 4.52 7.98 -19.90
N ALA A 249 3.28 8.43 -19.69
CA ALA A 249 2.91 9.83 -19.81
C ALA A 249 3.58 10.62 -18.68
N TRP A 250 4.67 11.30 -18.99
CA TRP A 250 5.23 12.36 -18.16
C TRP A 250 4.32 13.59 -18.27
N SER A 251 3.39 13.76 -17.33
CA SER A 251 2.72 15.03 -17.11
C SER A 251 3.68 15.95 -16.32
N SER A 252 4.45 16.75 -17.05
CA SER A 252 5.18 17.88 -16.50
C SER A 252 4.19 18.90 -15.92
N THR A 253 4.32 19.14 -14.62
CA THR A 253 3.76 20.30 -13.90
C THR A 253 4.78 21.42 -13.90
#